data_AF-A0A699GFI7-F1
#
_entry.id   AF-A0A699GFI7-F1
#
_cell.length_a   1.000
_cell.length_b   1.000
_cell.length_c   1.000
_cell.angle_alpha   90.00
_cell.angle_beta   90.00
_cell.angle_gamma   90.00
#
_symmetry.space_group_name_H-M   'P 1'
#
loop_
_entity.id
_entity.type
_entity.pdbx_description
1 polymer ?
#
loop_
_entity_poly.entity_id
_entity_poly.type
_entity_poly.pdbx_seq_one_letter_code
_entity_poly.pdbx_strand_id
1 'polypeptide(L)'
;MRAAANRHEIKLANLATSLDRVRVNEKRPQIYGTQYHTRKDGKIQFYRIEDIANIDRRRLEMGMSSFAYLQEQLAKPPAAPAPASPPPGSPTPPTATSP
;
A
#
# COMPACT_ATOMS: atom_id res chain seq x y z
N MET A 1 -25.25 14.43 0.25
CA MET A 1 -24.07 15.30 0.40
C MET A 1 -22.86 14.48 0.87
N ARG A 2 -22.00 13.99 -0.04
CA ARG A 2 -20.84 13.14 0.31
C ARG A 2 -19.67 13.26 -0.68
N ALA A 3 -19.42 14.45 -1.23
CA ALA A 3 -18.51 14.62 -2.37
C ALA A 3 -17.30 15.54 -2.13
N ALA A 4 -17.18 16.19 -0.97
CA ALA A 4 -16.14 17.20 -0.73
C ALA A 4 -14.97 16.71 0.15
N ALA A 5 -15.18 15.74 1.05
CA ALA A 5 -14.13 15.21 1.92
C ALA A 5 -13.05 14.43 1.14
N ASN A 6 -13.46 13.73 0.07
CA ASN A 6 -12.61 12.89 -0.75
C ASN A 6 -11.34 13.58 -1.27
N ARG A 7 -11.38 14.86 -1.67
CA ARG A 7 -10.21 15.48 -2.35
C ARG A 7 -9.03 15.76 -1.42
N HIS A 8 -9.27 16.00 -0.13
CA HIS A 8 -8.20 16.22 0.84
C HIS A 8 -7.75 14.89 1.48
N GLU A 9 -8.70 14.01 1.79
CA GLU A 9 -8.42 12.67 2.33
C GLU A 9 -7.59 11.83 1.34
N ILE A 10 -7.92 11.89 0.04
CA ILE A 10 -7.16 11.21 -1.02
C ILE A 10 -5.71 11.72 -1.08
N LYS A 11 -5.45 13.02 -0.84
CA LYS A 11 -4.08 13.56 -0.88
C LYS A 11 -3.21 12.98 0.23
N LEU A 12 -3.75 12.88 1.46
CA LEU A 12 -3.02 12.32 2.60
C LEU A 12 -2.82 10.81 2.46
N ALA A 13 -3.83 10.07 1.98
CA ALA A 13 -3.70 8.66 1.68
C ALA A 13 -2.67 8.37 0.57
N ASN A 14 -2.62 9.21 -0.46
CA ASN A 14 -1.62 9.12 -1.53
C ASN A 14 -0.21 9.42 -0.98
N LEU A 15 -0.07 10.40 -0.09
CA LEU A 15 1.19 10.71 0.56
C LEU A 15 1.68 9.53 1.42
N ALA A 16 0.82 8.97 2.26
CA ALA A 16 1.11 7.78 3.06
C ALA A 16 1.55 6.60 2.18
N THR A 17 0.85 6.38 1.06
CA THR A 17 1.18 5.35 0.09
C THR A 17 2.56 5.55 -0.53
N SER A 18 2.88 6.78 -0.94
CA SER A 18 4.20 7.13 -1.49
C SER A 18 5.31 6.96 -0.47
N LEU A 19 5.08 7.37 0.79
CA LEU A 19 6.05 7.21 1.87
C LEU A 19 6.37 5.73 2.13
N ASP A 20 5.34 4.90 2.24
CA ASP A 20 5.53 3.46 2.42
C ASP A 20 6.21 2.82 1.19
N ARG A 21 5.90 3.30 -0.03
CA ARG A 21 6.56 2.84 -1.26
C ARG A 21 8.06 3.13 -1.25
N VAL A 22 8.46 4.35 -0.87
CA VAL A 22 9.88 4.73 -0.71
C VAL A 22 10.55 3.85 0.34
N ARG A 23 9.92 3.67 1.52
CA ARG A 23 10.49 2.81 2.57
C ARG A 23 10.67 1.37 2.14
N VAL A 24 9.69 0.77 1.46
CA VAL A 24 9.80 -0.59 0.94
C VAL A 24 10.94 -0.71 -0.06
N ASN A 25 11.10 0.27 -0.96
CA ASN A 25 12.24 0.32 -1.88
C ASN A 25 13.59 0.44 -1.14
N GLU A 26 13.62 1.19 -0.03
CA GLU A 26 14.79 1.28 0.87
C GLU A 26 14.97 0.05 1.77
N LYS A 27 14.14 -1.00 1.63
CA LYS A 27 14.10 -2.18 2.52
C LYS A 27 13.82 -1.85 3.99
N ARG A 28 13.15 -0.73 4.24
CA ARG A 28 12.74 -0.25 5.56
C ARG A 28 11.30 -0.69 5.88
N PRO A 29 10.96 -0.81 7.17
CA PRO A 29 9.60 -1.09 7.57
C PRO A 29 8.67 0.08 7.21
N GLN A 30 7.45 -0.26 6.80
CA GLN A 30 6.36 0.68 6.49
C GLN A 30 5.83 1.37 7.75
N ILE A 31 5.26 2.56 7.60
CA ILE A 31 4.60 3.28 8.70
C ILE A 31 3.09 3.10 8.67
N TYR A 32 2.48 3.14 7.48
CA TYR A 32 1.02 3.14 7.32
C TYR A 32 0.48 1.81 6.79
N GLY A 33 1.36 0.87 6.44
CA GLY A 33 1.03 -0.48 5.99
C GLY A 33 0.29 -0.51 4.66
N THR A 34 0.52 0.46 3.77
CA THR A 34 -0.25 0.55 2.52
C THR A 34 0.23 -0.44 1.45
N GLN A 35 1.49 -0.88 1.51
CA GLN A 35 2.07 -1.80 0.54
C GLN A 35 1.88 -3.25 0.99
N TYR A 36 1.40 -4.07 0.07
CA TYR A 36 1.23 -5.50 0.20
C TYR A 36 1.51 -6.18 -1.14
N HIS A 37 1.82 -7.47 -1.09
CA HIS A 37 1.97 -8.30 -2.28
C HIS A 37 1.11 -9.55 -2.17
N THR A 38 0.67 -10.07 -3.31
CA THR A 38 0.01 -11.37 -3.36
C THR A 38 1.07 -12.45 -3.45
N ARG A 39 1.05 -13.40 -2.52
CA ARG A 39 1.92 -14.57 -2.53
C ARG A 39 1.45 -15.57 -3.59
N LYS A 40 2.30 -16.56 -3.89
CA LYS A 40 2.00 -17.64 -4.84
C LYS A 40 0.78 -18.49 -4.46
N ASP A 41 0.40 -18.49 -3.18
CA ASP A 41 -0.78 -19.17 -2.64
C ASP A 41 -2.07 -18.35 -2.80
N GLY A 42 -2.01 -17.18 -3.46
CA GLY A 42 -3.13 -16.26 -3.62
C GLY A 42 -3.45 -15.43 -2.38
N LYS A 43 -2.70 -15.57 -1.28
CA LYS A 43 -2.91 -14.79 -0.05
C LYS A 43 -2.20 -13.45 -0.14
N ILE A 44 -2.84 -12.43 0.41
CA ILE A 44 -2.25 -11.10 0.56
C ILE A 44 -1.30 -11.11 1.77
N GLN A 45 -0.07 -10.68 1.56
CA GLN A 45 0.93 -10.49 2.61
C GLN A 45 1.47 -9.07 2.56
N PHE A 46 1.39 -8.39 3.70
CA PHE A 46 1.93 -7.04 3.87
C PHE A 46 3.46 -7.07 4.04
N TYR A 47 4.14 -6.03 3.56
CA TYR A 47 5.55 -5.83 3.92
C TYR A 47 5.70 -5.46 5.39
N ARG A 48 6.91 -5.63 5.94
CA ARG A 48 7.22 -5.34 7.35
C ARG A 48 6.72 -3.95 7.76
N ILE A 49 6.01 -3.87 8.87
CA ILE A 49 5.47 -2.62 9.43
C ILE A 49 6.28 -2.29 10.68
N GLU A 50 6.59 -1.03 10.88
CA GLU A 50 7.43 -0.55 11.99
C GLU A 50 6.70 -0.69 13.32
N ASP A 51 5.45 -0.21 13.38
CA ASP A 51 4.64 -0.22 14.57
C ASP A 51 3.18 -0.54 14.22
N ILE A 52 2.85 -1.83 14.24
CA ILE A 52 1.49 -2.32 13.96
C ILE A 52 0.54 -1.92 15.09
N ALA A 53 1.02 -1.70 16.32
CA ALA A 53 0.15 -1.33 17.44
C ALA A 53 -0.35 0.12 17.32
N ASN A 54 0.48 1.02 16.77
CA ASN A 54 0.14 2.44 16.60
C ASN A 54 -0.22 2.83 15.16
N ILE A 55 -0.22 1.89 14.21
CA ILE A 55 -0.54 2.16 12.80
C ILE A 55 -1.91 2.81 12.63
N ASP A 56 -2.92 2.36 13.38
CA ASP A 56 -4.28 2.88 13.32
C ASP A 56 -4.33 4.34 13.73
N ARG A 57 -3.61 4.70 14.80
CA ARG A 57 -3.51 6.09 15.26
C ARG A 57 -2.91 6.98 14.17
N ARG A 58 -1.78 6.57 13.59
CA ARG A 58 -1.10 7.32 12.51
C ARG A 58 -2.00 7.43 11.28
N ARG A 59 -2.80 6.40 10.98
CA ARG A 59 -3.75 6.42 9.87
C ARG A 59 -4.90 7.37 10.13
N LEU A 60 -5.46 7.38 11.34
CA LEU A 60 -6.49 8.33 11.75
C LEU A 60 -6.00 9.78 11.73
N GLU A 61 -4.75 10.04 12.15
CA GLU A 61 -4.12 11.36 12.06
C GLU A 61 -4.02 11.87 10.60
N MET A 62 -3.90 10.94 9.65
CA MET A 62 -3.87 11.23 8.21
C MET A 62 -5.27 11.23 7.57
N GLY A 63 -6.35 11.10 8.36
CA GLY A 63 -7.71 11.00 7.84
C GLY A 63 -7.99 9.70 7.07
N MET A 64 -7.21 8.65 7.33
CA MET A 64 -7.39 7.33 6.74
C MET A 64 -8.19 6.41 7.65
N SER A 65 -8.82 5.38 7.05
CA SER A 65 -9.42 4.28 7.77
C SER A 65 -8.37 3.42 8.49
N SER A 66 -8.80 2.68 9.52
CA SER A 66 -7.94 1.77 10.27
C SER A 66 -7.25 0.73 9.37
N PHE A 67 -6.07 0.29 9.77
CA PHE A 67 -5.35 -0.79 9.12
C PHE A 67 -6.16 -2.09 9.17
N ALA A 68 -6.82 -2.38 10.30
CA ALA A 68 -7.72 -3.54 10.41
C ALA A 68 -8.85 -3.50 9.37
N TYR A 69 -9.41 -2.32 9.11
CA TYR A 69 -10.43 -2.14 8.07
C TYR A 69 -9.88 -2.41 6.66
N LEU A 70 -8.66 -1.96 6.37
CA LEU A 70 -7.97 -2.29 5.12
C LEU A 70 -7.74 -3.81 4.99
N GLN A 71 -7.30 -4.48 6.06
CA GLN A 71 -7.12 -5.93 6.06
C GLN A 71 -8.44 -6.66 5.79
N GLU A 72 -9.54 -6.24 6.40
CA GLU A 72 -10.86 -6.82 6.16
C GLU A 72 -11.32 -6.61 4.71
N GLN A 73 -11.10 -5.42 4.14
CA GLN A 73 -11.40 -5.15 2.73
C GLN A 73 -10.61 -6.06 1.78
N LEU A 74 -9.35 -6.34 2.10
CA LEU A 74 -8.49 -7.21 1.32
C LEU A 74 -8.76 -8.71 1.56
N ALA A 75 -9.33 -9.07 2.72
CA ALA A 75 -9.78 -10.42 3.02
C ALA A 75 -11.10 -10.79 2.34
N LYS A 76 -11.93 -9.79 2.00
CA LYS A 76 -13.12 -10.02 1.18
C LYS A 76 -12.68 -10.39 -0.25
N PRO A 77 -13.21 -11.48 -0.83
CA PRO A 77 -12.91 -11.83 -2.21
C PRO A 77 -13.31 -10.65 -3.11
N PRO A 78 -12.43 -10.22 -4.04
CA PRO A 78 -12.71 -9.04 -4.83
C PRO A 78 -13.90 -9.30 -5.75
N ALA A 79 -14.98 -8.53 -5.58
CA ALA A 79 -15.90 -8.28 -6.68
C ALA A 79 -15.16 -7.40 -7.69
N ALA A 80 -14.58 -8.04 -8.70
CA ALA A 80 -13.77 -7.47 -9.78
C ALA A 80 -12.33 -7.04 -9.40
N PRO A 81 -11.34 -7.30 -10.27
CA PRO A 81 -9.98 -6.84 -10.05
C PRO A 81 -9.94 -5.32 -10.24
N ALA A 82 -9.85 -4.56 -9.15
CA ALA A 82 -9.26 -3.24 -9.23
C ALA A 82 -7.84 -3.42 -9.78
N PRO A 83 -7.41 -2.67 -10.82
CA PRO A 83 -6.12 -2.88 -11.44
C PRO A 83 -5.07 -2.74 -10.35
N ALA A 84 -4.34 -3.83 -10.12
CA ALA A 84 -3.14 -3.81 -9.31
C ALA A 84 -2.33 -2.61 -9.79
N SER A 85 -2.15 -1.60 -8.94
CA SER A 85 -1.09 -0.64 -9.19
C SER A 85 0.17 -1.48 -9.32
N PRO A 86 0.83 -1.52 -10.48
CA PRO A 86 2.03 -2.32 -10.59
C PRO A 86 2.99 -1.83 -9.51
N PRO A 87 3.72 -2.75 -8.81
CA PRO A 87 4.90 -2.31 -8.08
C PRO A 87 5.72 -1.45 -9.05
N PRO A 88 6.28 -0.30 -8.61
CA PRO A 88 7.19 0.43 -9.48
C PRO A 88 8.27 -0.59 -9.81
N GLY A 89 8.36 -0.98 -11.08
CA GLY A 89 9.38 -1.90 -11.53
C GLY A 89 10.71 -1.35 -11.04
N SER A 90 11.42 -2.17 -10.28
CA SER A 90 12.87 -2.09 -10.27
C SER A 90 13.30 -1.96 -11.74
N PRO A 91 14.00 -0.90 -12.16
CA PRO A 91 14.51 -0.85 -13.51
C PRO A 91 15.52 -2.01 -13.64
N THR A 92 15.11 -3.11 -14.26
CA THR A 92 16.06 -4.06 -14.83
C THR A 92 16.79 -3.31 -15.94
N PRO A 93 18.12 -3.08 -15.87
CA PRO A 93 18.84 -2.62 -17.03
C PRO A 93 18.70 -3.68 -18.14
N PRO A 94 18.46 -3.30 -19.40
CA PRO A 94 18.34 -4.27 -20.47
C PRO A 94 19.68 -5.02 -20.63
N THR A 95 19.60 -6.35 -20.56
CA THR A 95 20.64 -7.24 -21.05
C THR A 95 20.77 -7.02 -22.55
N ALA A 96 21.72 -6.17 -22.96
CA ALA A 96 22.18 -6.10 -24.33
C ALA A 96 23.07 -7.33 -24.57
N THR A 97 22.46 -8.37 -25.13
CA THR A 97 23.16 -9.52 -25.70
C THR A 97 23.72 -9.09 -27.06
N SER A 98 25.05 -9.16 -27.19
CA SER A 98 25.80 -9.13 -28.46
C SER A 98 25.24 -10.17 -29.46
N PRO A 99 25.45 -9.99 -30.77
CA PRO A 99 26.74 -10.30 -31.38
C PRO A 99 27.38 -9.13 -32.15
#